data_AF-A0A7V5PZM1-F1
#
_entry.id   AF-A0A7V5PZM1-F1
#
_cell.length_a   1.000
_cell.length_b   1.000
_cell.length_c   1.000
_cell.angle_alpha   90.00
_cell.angle_beta   90.00
_cell.angle_gamma   90.00
#
_symmetry.space_group_name_H-M   'P 1'
#
loop_
_entity.id
_entity.type
_entity.pdbx_description
1 polymer ?
#
loop_
_entity_poly.entity_id
_entity_poly.type
_entity_poly.pdbx_seq_one_letter_code
_entity_poly.pdbx_strand_id
1 'polypeptide(L)'
;MKTESLAEQIDKLVRGHLAQVQSEAEQAMRQAFAMTTKERKTRAAKRAPAKRREPKEVAELAERLHARIVAEPGESMTVHSGHLGMAVRDLHRPMTLLRRAGRLRTTGVRNNTRYYPTPGS
;
A
#
# COMPACT_ATOMS: atom_id res chain seq x y z
N MET A 1 43.17 3.69 49.33
CA MET A 1 42.49 3.76 48.02
C MET A 1 41.34 4.73 48.16
N LYS A 2 41.30 5.84 47.40
CA LYS A 2 40.21 6.82 47.49
C LYS A 2 39.05 6.30 46.65
N THR A 3 37.95 5.93 47.28
CA THR A 3 36.70 5.57 46.60
C THR A 3 36.13 6.80 45.91
N GLU A 4 35.87 6.72 44.60
CA GLU A 4 35.13 7.76 43.86
C GLU A 4 33.81 8.04 44.58
N SER A 5 33.47 9.32 44.72
CA SER A 5 32.20 9.73 45.32
C SER A 5 31.04 9.16 44.49
N LEU A 6 29.93 8.79 45.13
CA LEU A 6 28.73 8.31 44.45
C LEU A 6 28.27 9.30 43.35
N ALA A 7 28.45 10.60 43.57
CA ALA A 7 28.15 11.63 42.58
C ALA A 7 29.01 11.51 41.31
N GLU A 8 30.30 11.18 41.45
CA GLU A 8 31.22 10.97 40.33
C GLU A 8 30.86 9.71 39.55
N GLN A 9 30.46 8.65 40.25
CA GLN A 9 30.01 7.40 39.64
C GLN A 9 28.71 7.59 38.85
N ILE A 10 27.76 8.36 39.38
CA ILE A 10 26.51 8.70 38.68
C ILE A 10 26.79 9.56 37.45
N ASP A 11 27.61 10.61 37.57
CA ASP A 11 27.95 11.49 36.45
C ASP A 11 28.62 10.70 35.30
N LYS A 12 29.55 9.81 35.63
CA LYS A 12 30.21 8.92 34.65
C LYS A 12 29.21 7.99 33.96
N LEU A 13 28.27 7.41 34.70
CA LEU A 13 27.24 6.53 34.15
C LEU A 13 26.29 7.28 33.23
N VAL A 14 25.82 8.47 33.63
CA VAL A 14 24.94 9.31 32.80
C VAL A 14 25.65 9.76 31.52
N ARG A 15 26.91 10.20 31.61
CA ARG A 15 27.70 10.56 30.41
C ARG A 15 27.87 9.39 29.45
N GLY A 16 28.15 8.20 29.98
CA GLY A 16 28.27 6.99 29.17
C GLY A 16 26.97 6.65 28.45
N HIS A 17 25.84 6.73 29.16
CA HIS A 17 24.53 6.48 28.57
C HIS A 17 24.16 7.51 27.50
N LEU A 18 24.40 8.80 27.74
CA LEU A 18 24.15 9.86 26.76
C LEU A 18 24.99 9.67 25.49
N ALA A 19 26.27 9.31 25.62
CA ALA A 19 27.14 9.03 24.48
C ALA A 19 26.64 7.82 23.68
N GLN A 20 26.16 6.78 24.36
CA GLN A 20 25.59 5.60 23.71
C GLN A 20 24.31 5.96 22.92
N VAL A 21 23.36 6.67 23.54
CA VAL A 21 22.12 7.10 22.89
C VAL A 21 22.41 7.98 21.67
N GLN A 22 23.37 8.89 21.77
CA GLN A 22 23.79 9.73 20.64
C GLN A 22 24.36 8.89 19.49
N SER A 23 25.23 7.92 19.77
CA SER A 23 25.79 7.02 18.76
C SER A 23 24.70 6.18 18.08
N GLU A 24 23.76 5.62 18.84
CA GLU A 24 22.64 4.84 18.30
C GLU A 24 21.73 5.69 17.40
N ALA A 25 21.43 6.93 17.81
CA ALA A 25 20.65 7.87 17.02
C ALA A 25 21.35 8.23 15.69
N GLU A 26 22.66 8.50 15.73
CA GLU A 26 23.45 8.76 14.52
C GLU A 26 23.46 7.58 13.56
N GLN A 27 23.63 6.36 14.08
CA GLN A 27 23.61 5.14 13.26
C GLN A 27 22.23 4.93 12.61
N ALA A 28 21.15 5.11 13.37
CA ALA A 28 19.79 5.00 12.85
C ALA A 28 19.52 6.02 11.75
N MET A 29 19.96 7.28 11.93
CA MET A 29 19.85 8.32 10.90
C MET A 29 20.63 7.93 9.64
N ARG A 30 21.89 7.49 9.76
CA ARG A 30 22.70 7.04 8.61
C ARG A 30 22.03 5.89 7.86
N GLN A 31 21.45 4.92 8.56
CA GLN A 31 20.71 3.82 7.94
C GLN A 31 19.45 4.30 7.20
N ALA A 32 18.67 5.19 7.82
CA ALA A 32 17.48 5.76 7.19
C ALA A 32 17.83 6.51 5.90
N PHE A 33 18.88 7.35 5.92
CA PHE A 33 19.36 8.05 4.72
C PHE A 33 19.99 7.10 3.68
N ALA A 34 20.63 6.01 4.08
CA ALA A 34 21.11 4.99 3.14
C ALA A 34 19.97 4.19 2.50
N MET A 35 18.84 4.04 3.19
CA MET A 35 17.65 3.37 2.64
C MET A 35 16.90 4.26 1.64
N THR A 36 16.97 5.59 1.76
CA THR A 36 16.32 6.53 0.82
C THR A 36 17.07 6.64 -0.51
N THR A 37 18.37 6.32 -0.55
CA THR A 37 19.20 6.32 -1.77
C THR A 37 19.24 4.97 -2.48
N LYS A 38 18.52 3.94 -2.01
CA LYS A 38 18.26 2.75 -2.83
C LYS A 38 17.42 3.16 -4.03
N GLU A 39 18.12 3.47 -5.13
CA GLU A 39 17.57 3.67 -6.45
C GLU A 39 16.52 2.59 -6.70
N ARG A 40 15.29 3.06 -6.90
CA ARG A 40 14.21 2.24 -7.40
C ARG A 40 14.68 1.70 -8.74
N LYS A 41 15.17 0.44 -8.78
CA LYS A 41 15.46 -0.28 -10.02
C LYS A 41 14.20 -0.30 -10.87
N THR A 42 14.05 0.71 -11.72
CA THR A 42 13.05 0.76 -12.78
C THR A 42 13.59 -0.03 -13.95
N ARG A 43 13.75 -1.34 -13.77
CA ARG A 43 13.74 -2.23 -14.94
C ARG A 43 12.29 -2.63 -15.19
N ALA A 44 11.56 -1.71 -15.81
CA ALA A 44 10.36 -2.09 -16.53
C ALA A 44 10.81 -3.06 -17.64
N ALA A 45 10.69 -4.36 -17.38
CA ALA A 45 10.76 -5.34 -18.45
C ALA A 45 9.71 -4.95 -19.49
N LYS A 46 10.11 -4.77 -20.75
CA LYS A 46 9.19 -4.59 -21.87
C LYS A 46 8.30 -5.82 -21.88
N ARG A 47 7.07 -5.67 -21.39
CA ARG A 47 6.09 -6.74 -21.38
C ARG A 47 5.70 -7.02 -22.83
N ALA A 48 5.72 -8.29 -23.20
CA ALA A 48 5.11 -8.78 -24.43
C ALA A 48 3.70 -8.16 -24.56
N PRO A 49 3.23 -7.86 -25.78
CA PRO A 49 1.90 -7.32 -26.00
C PRO A 49 0.89 -8.24 -25.32
N ALA A 50 0.31 -7.77 -24.22
CA ALA A 50 -0.70 -8.53 -23.50
C ALA A 50 -1.87 -8.73 -24.47
N LYS A 51 -2.22 -9.99 -24.73
CA LYS A 51 -3.40 -10.34 -25.54
C LYS A 51 -4.56 -9.51 -25.01
N ARG A 52 -5.10 -8.63 -25.87
CA ARG A 52 -6.25 -7.79 -25.50
C ARG A 52 -7.35 -8.77 -25.09
N ARG A 53 -7.82 -8.69 -23.84
CA ARG A 53 -8.97 -9.49 -23.41
C ARG A 53 -10.13 -9.19 -24.33
N GLU A 54 -10.80 -10.24 -24.77
CA GLU A 54 -11.96 -10.12 -25.62
C GLU A 54 -13.06 -9.37 -24.86
N PRO A 55 -13.89 -8.55 -25.53
CA PRO A 55 -14.95 -7.78 -24.87
C PRO A 55 -15.87 -8.62 -23.99
N LYS A 56 -16.14 -9.86 -24.41
CA LYS A 56 -16.95 -10.84 -23.66
C LYS A 56 -16.31 -11.22 -22.32
N GLU A 57 -15.01 -11.50 -22.31
CA GLU A 57 -14.27 -11.85 -21.09
C GLU A 57 -14.26 -10.69 -20.09
N VAL A 58 -14.20 -9.45 -20.58
CA VAL A 58 -14.27 -8.25 -19.75
C VAL A 58 -15.66 -8.08 -19.14
N ALA A 59 -16.72 -8.39 -19.90
CA ALA A 59 -18.09 -8.32 -19.40
C ALA A 59 -18.37 -9.39 -18.33
N GLU A 60 -17.95 -10.65 -18.57
CA GLU A 60 -18.08 -11.73 -17.58
C GLU A 60 -17.30 -11.42 -16.28
N LEU A 61 -16.13 -10.80 -16.41
CA LEU A 61 -15.38 -10.32 -15.25
C LEU A 61 -16.09 -9.15 -14.55
N ALA A 62 -16.75 -8.27 -15.30
CA ALA A 62 -17.53 -7.18 -14.75
C ALA A 62 -18.71 -7.71 -13.93
N GLU A 63 -19.42 -8.73 -14.41
CA GLU A 63 -20.53 -9.32 -13.64
C GLU A 63 -20.07 -9.95 -12.33
N ARG A 64 -18.97 -10.73 -12.35
CA ARG A 64 -18.39 -11.32 -11.13
C ARG A 64 -17.95 -10.24 -10.13
N LEU A 65 -17.32 -9.19 -10.63
CA LEU A 65 -16.89 -8.05 -9.81
C LEU A 65 -18.10 -7.32 -9.21
N HIS A 66 -19.16 -7.11 -10.00
CA HIS A 66 -20.39 -6.48 -9.53
C HIS A 66 -21.07 -7.29 -8.43
N ALA A 67 -21.22 -8.61 -8.62
CA ALA A 67 -21.78 -9.49 -7.60
C ALA A 67 -21.01 -9.40 -6.28
N ARG A 68 -19.67 -9.29 -6.35
CA ARG A 68 -18.85 -9.11 -5.15
C ARG A 68 -19.07 -7.75 -4.48
N ILE A 69 -19.17 -6.67 -5.25
CA ILE A 69 -19.43 -5.32 -4.70
C ILE A 69 -20.82 -5.24 -4.05
N VAL A 70 -21.80 -5.99 -4.58
CA VAL A 70 -23.12 -6.12 -3.95
C VAL A 70 -23.03 -6.86 -2.62
N ALA A 71 -22.24 -7.94 -2.56
CA ALA A 71 -22.06 -8.72 -1.33
C ALA A 71 -21.26 -7.95 -0.25
N GLU A 72 -20.24 -7.20 -0.64
CA GLU A 72 -19.35 -6.45 0.24
C GLU A 72 -19.18 -5.00 -0.27
N PRO A 73 -20.18 -4.14 -0.02
CA PRO A 73 -20.12 -2.75 -0.43
C PRO A 73 -19.17 -1.93 0.45
N GLY A 74 -18.60 -0.88 -0.13
CA GLY A 74 -17.72 0.05 0.56
C GLY A 74 -16.27 -0.38 0.64
N GLU A 75 -15.89 -1.45 -0.06
CA GLU A 75 -14.51 -1.92 -0.08
C GLU A 75 -13.65 -1.24 -1.15
N SER A 76 -12.33 -1.37 -1.01
CA SER A 76 -11.38 -0.83 -1.97
C SER A 76 -11.12 -1.80 -3.13
N MET A 77 -10.55 -1.26 -4.21
CA MET A 77 -10.11 -2.06 -5.36
C MET A 77 -9.09 -3.14 -4.97
N THR A 78 -8.25 -2.89 -3.96
CA THR A 78 -7.25 -3.87 -3.48
C THR A 78 -7.91 -5.07 -2.83
N VAL A 79 -8.95 -4.86 -2.01
CA VAL A 79 -9.71 -5.94 -1.36
C VAL A 79 -10.42 -6.79 -2.42
N HIS A 80 -11.12 -6.17 -3.36
CA HIS A 80 -11.76 -6.90 -4.46
C HIS A 80 -10.76 -7.65 -5.34
N SER A 81 -9.57 -7.10 -5.55
CA SER A 81 -8.49 -7.77 -6.30
C SER A 81 -7.99 -9.03 -5.58
N GLY A 82 -7.86 -8.98 -4.26
CA GLY A 82 -7.49 -10.14 -3.44
C GLY A 82 -8.52 -11.25 -3.53
N HIS A 83 -9.80 -10.91 -3.42
CA HIS A 83 -10.89 -11.91 -3.53
C HIS A 83 -10.99 -12.57 -4.91
N LEU A 84 -10.68 -11.83 -5.98
CA LEU A 84 -10.71 -12.37 -7.34
C LEU A 84 -9.39 -13.04 -7.74
N GLY A 85 -8.34 -12.96 -6.91
CA GLY A 85 -7.01 -13.46 -7.26
C GLY A 85 -6.40 -12.77 -8.48
N MET A 86 -6.81 -11.53 -8.77
CA MET A 86 -6.38 -10.78 -9.96
C MET A 86 -5.57 -9.55 -9.57
N ALA A 87 -4.75 -9.03 -10.47
CA ALA A 87 -4.07 -7.77 -10.21
C ALA A 87 -5.05 -6.59 -10.30
N VAL A 88 -4.86 -5.56 -9.47
CA VAL A 88 -5.66 -4.32 -9.47
C VAL A 88 -5.83 -3.70 -10.86
N ARG A 89 -4.76 -3.69 -11.67
CA ARG A 89 -4.79 -3.19 -13.06
C ARG A 89 -5.77 -3.92 -13.98
N ASP A 90 -6.03 -5.19 -13.69
CA ASP A 90 -6.88 -6.06 -14.49
C ASP A 90 -8.37 -5.80 -14.22
N LEU A 91 -8.68 -5.21 -13.07
CA LEU A 91 -10.03 -4.82 -12.67
C LEU A 91 -10.42 -3.42 -13.16
N HIS A 92 -9.44 -2.61 -13.59
CA HIS A 92 -9.68 -1.20 -13.97
C HIS A 92 -10.68 -1.05 -15.11
N ARG A 93 -10.57 -1.90 -16.14
CA ARG A 93 -11.46 -1.87 -17.30
C ARG A 93 -12.88 -2.40 -16.99
N PRO A 94 -13.06 -3.58 -16.36
CA PRO A 94 -14.37 -4.02 -15.86
C PRO A 94 -15.04 -2.99 -14.95
N MET A 95 -14.30 -2.39 -14.01
CA MET A 95 -14.85 -1.40 -13.08
C MET A 95 -15.31 -0.12 -13.81
N THR A 96 -14.54 0.32 -14.80
CA THR A 96 -14.92 1.46 -15.64
C THR A 96 -16.19 1.17 -16.43
N LEU A 97 -16.36 -0.06 -16.92
CA LEU A 97 -17.56 -0.48 -17.63
C LEU A 97 -18.79 -0.43 -16.71
N LEU A 98 -18.69 -0.99 -15.51
CA LEU A 98 -19.78 -0.96 -14.52
C LEU A 98 -20.15 0.47 -14.10
N ARG A 99 -19.14 1.35 -13.91
CA ARG A 99 -19.38 2.76 -13.57
C ARG A 99 -20.03 3.52 -14.72
N ARG A 100 -19.64 3.26 -15.98
CA ARG A 100 -20.28 3.84 -17.17
C ARG A 100 -21.72 3.38 -17.35
N ALA A 101 -22.00 2.13 -16.99
CA ALA A 101 -23.35 1.57 -16.99
C ALA A 101 -24.21 2.06 -15.81
N GLY A 102 -23.72 2.96 -14.95
CA GLY A 102 -24.46 3.49 -13.80
C GLY A 102 -24.64 2.50 -12.64
N ARG A 103 -24.11 1.28 -12.74
CA ARG A 103 -24.30 0.20 -11.77
C ARG A 103 -23.48 0.35 -10.49
N LEU A 104 -22.49 1.25 -10.49
CA LEU A 104 -21.62 1.49 -9.35
C LEU A 104 -21.47 2.98 -9.05
N ARG A 105 -21.46 3.29 -7.76
CA ARG A 105 -21.02 4.58 -7.21
C ARG A 105 -19.68 4.42 -6.53
N THR A 106 -18.86 5.46 -6.62
CA THR A 106 -17.55 5.53 -5.93
C THR A 106 -17.53 6.69 -4.96
N THR A 107 -16.96 6.50 -3.78
CA THR A 107 -16.66 7.59 -2.82
C THR A 107 -15.16 7.62 -2.52
N GLY A 108 -14.64 8.78 -2.10
CA GLY A 108 -13.23 8.97 -1.79
C GLY A 108 -12.34 9.23 -3.03
N VAL A 109 -11.04 9.39 -2.78
CA VAL A 109 -10.06 9.79 -3.81
C VAL A 109 -8.82 8.89 -3.80
N ARG A 110 -8.25 8.66 -5.00
CA ARG A 110 -7.01 7.89 -5.21
C ARG A 110 -7.07 6.51 -4.52
N ASN A 111 -6.23 6.30 -3.51
CA ASN A 111 -6.08 5.01 -2.82
C ASN A 111 -7.21 4.75 -1.81
N ASN A 112 -7.98 5.78 -1.45
CA ASN A 112 -9.12 5.68 -0.52
C ASN A 112 -10.46 5.55 -1.25
N THR A 113 -10.46 5.23 -2.55
CA THR A 113 -11.70 5.03 -3.28
C THR A 113 -12.41 3.76 -2.83
N ARG A 114 -13.67 3.90 -2.44
CA ARG A 114 -14.59 2.83 -2.03
C ARG A 114 -15.70 2.66 -3.04
N TYR A 115 -16.08 1.41 -3.32
CA TYR A 115 -17.04 1.05 -4.36
C TYR A 115 -18.36 0.60 -3.73
N TYR A 116 -19.47 1.13 -4.24
CA TYR A 116 -20.81 0.81 -3.78
C TYR A 116 -21.68 0.43 -4.98
N PRO A 117 -22.59 -0.55 -4.83
CA PRO A 117 -23.58 -0.83 -5.85
C PRO A 117 -24.57 0.35 -5.93
N THR A 118 -24.97 0.71 -7.14
CA THR A 118 -26.14 1.57 -7.34
C THR A 118 -27.35 0.65 -7.47
N PRO A 119 -28.45 0.88 -6.73
CA PRO A 119 -29.70 0.20 -7.05
C PRO A 119 -30.06 0.55 -8.49
N GLY A 120 -30.20 -0.47 -9.35
CA GLY A 120 -30.65 -0.26 -10.71
C GLY A 120 -32.02 0.42 -10.65
N SER A 121 -32.11 1.60 -11.26
CA SER A 121 -33.40 2.27 -11.49
C SER A 121 -34.22 1.54 -12.54
#